data_AF-A0A4Y7S6R2-F1
#
_entry.id   AF-A0A4Y7S6R2-F1
#
_cell.length_a   1.000
_cell.length_b   1.000
_cell.length_c   1.000
_cell.angle_alpha   90.00
_cell.angle_beta   90.00
_cell.angle_gamma   90.00
#
_symmetry.space_group_name_H-M   'P 1'
#
loop_
_entity.id
_entity.type
_entity.pdbx_description
1 polymer ?
#
loop_
_entity_poly.entity_id
_entity_poly.type
_entity_poly.pdbx_seq_one_letter_code
_entity_poly.pdbx_strand_id
1 'polypeptide(L)'
;MSYNNAISASDPNALEKLSAKLEACEKRQAHMKEVNAHYRKLGTCKGCPGVSDEMAAKIDAKIEQSSYSWDKQPFSSYELTNNNSEIRRIKQRINELEKHRDVGFVGWKFEGGEAVVNNDINRLQLFFDEKPDKERCSVLKRKGFHWSPREGAWQRQLNDNAIYAVNYIDFVKPLDGRRPTDLQPKAPQRDTGAR
;
A
#
# COMPACT_ATOMS: atom_id res chain seq x y z
N MET A 1 7.33 18.75 -8.73
CA MET A 1 6.64 17.60 -9.37
C MET A 1 7.12 16.34 -8.68
N SER A 2 6.31 15.75 -7.79
CA SER A 2 6.59 14.40 -7.25
C SER A 2 5.60 13.48 -7.92
N TYR A 3 6.08 12.69 -8.88
CA TYR A 3 5.28 11.65 -9.50
C TYR A 3 4.85 10.69 -8.39
N ASN A 4 3.53 10.54 -8.23
CA ASN A 4 2.91 9.44 -7.50
C ASN A 4 3.29 8.13 -8.21
N ASN A 5 4.54 7.69 -8.07
CA ASN A 5 4.94 6.34 -8.40
C ASN A 5 4.43 5.46 -7.26
N ALA A 6 3.12 5.17 -7.31
CA ALA A 6 2.52 4.16 -6.45
C ALA A 6 3.31 2.87 -6.68
N ILE A 7 4.02 2.41 -5.65
CA ILE A 7 4.75 1.15 -5.70
C ILE A 7 3.70 0.05 -5.85
N SER A 8 3.68 -0.59 -7.01
CA SER A 8 2.72 -1.65 -7.30
C SER A 8 2.98 -2.82 -6.37
N ALA A 9 1.90 -3.46 -5.91
CA ALA A 9 2.02 -4.67 -5.11
C ALA A 9 2.50 -5.88 -5.90
N SER A 10 2.42 -5.84 -7.24
CA SER A 10 2.96 -6.87 -8.12
C SER A 10 4.40 -6.64 -8.52
N ASP A 11 5.04 -5.63 -7.94
CA ASP A 11 6.48 -5.47 -8.02
C ASP A 11 7.12 -6.51 -7.08
N PRO A 12 7.98 -7.42 -7.57
CA PRO A 12 8.66 -8.39 -6.71
C PRO A 12 9.43 -7.73 -5.56
N ASN A 13 9.90 -6.49 -5.77
CA ASN A 13 10.64 -5.71 -4.79
C ASN A 13 9.75 -4.67 -4.09
N ALA A 14 8.42 -4.86 -4.06
CA ALA A 14 7.49 -3.93 -3.45
C ALA A 14 7.82 -3.64 -1.99
N LEU A 15 8.10 -4.68 -1.19
CA LEU A 15 8.46 -4.55 0.23
C LEU A 15 9.75 -3.76 0.44
N GLU A 16 10.78 -4.05 -0.36
CA GLU A 16 12.06 -3.36 -0.30
C GLU A 16 11.90 -1.87 -0.67
N LYS A 17 11.23 -1.58 -1.77
CA LYS A 17 10.96 -0.20 -2.21
C LYS A 17 10.11 0.57 -1.22
N LEU A 18 9.10 -0.07 -0.62
CA LEU A 18 8.27 0.54 0.42
C LEU A 18 9.08 0.81 1.69
N SER A 19 9.97 -0.10 2.09
CA SER A 19 10.84 0.08 3.25
C SER A 19 11.84 1.22 3.05
N ALA A 20 12.48 1.29 1.89
CA ALA A 20 13.37 2.41 1.54
C ALA A 20 12.62 3.75 1.52
N LYS A 21 11.40 3.77 0.98
CA LYS A 21 10.54 4.96 0.99
C LYS A 21 10.13 5.35 2.41
N LEU A 22 9.82 4.38 3.26
CA LEU A 22 9.49 4.60 4.66
C LEU A 22 10.66 5.27 5.39
N GLU A 23 11.87 4.73 5.25
CA GLU A 23 13.08 5.27 5.86
C GLU A 23 13.33 6.72 5.41
N ALA A 24 13.18 7.01 4.11
CA ALA A 24 13.32 8.36 3.58
C ALA A 24 12.28 9.32 4.16
N CYS A 25 11.02 8.90 4.28
CA CYS A 25 9.95 9.68 4.89
C CYS A 25 10.20 9.92 6.39
N GLU A 26 10.69 8.93 7.14
CA GLU A 26 11.03 9.05 8.56
C GLU A 26 12.22 9.99 8.79
N LYS A 27 13.28 9.86 7.98
CA LYS A 27 14.43 10.79 7.98
C LYS A 27 13.97 12.23 7.70
N ARG A 28 13.11 12.41 6.69
CA ARG A 28 12.52 13.72 6.37
C ARG A 28 11.69 14.25 7.54
N GLN A 29 10.89 13.42 8.20
CA GLN A 29 10.07 13.83 9.35
C GLN A 29 10.94 14.30 10.51
N ALA A 30 12.00 13.56 10.83
CA ALA A 30 12.94 13.90 11.89
C ALA A 30 13.62 15.24 11.59
N HIS A 31 14.14 15.40 10.37
CA HIS A 31 14.77 16.65 9.93
C HIS A 31 13.82 17.85 10.01
N MET A 32 12.59 17.74 9.49
CA MET A 32 11.61 18.84 9.57
C MET A 32 11.30 19.25 11.02
N LYS A 33 11.17 18.28 11.92
CA LYS A 33 10.93 18.54 13.35
C LYS A 33 12.13 19.21 14.01
N GLU A 34 13.34 18.76 13.70
CA GLU A 34 14.59 19.32 14.23
C GLU A 34 14.77 20.78 13.82
N VAL A 35 14.63 21.08 12.53
CA VAL A 35 14.75 22.45 12.00
C VAL A 35 13.69 23.37 12.60
N ASN A 36 12.43 22.93 12.69
CA ASN A 36 11.38 23.72 13.34
C ASN A 36 11.65 23.93 14.83
N ALA A 37 12.20 22.94 15.54
CA ALA A 37 12.55 23.06 16.94
C ALA A 37 13.72 24.02 17.15
N HIS A 38 14.73 23.97 16.28
CA HIS A 38 15.86 24.89 16.27
C HIS A 38 15.38 26.33 16.06
N TYR A 39 14.61 26.56 14.99
CA TYR A 39 14.07 27.87 14.67
C TYR A 39 13.17 28.43 15.78
N ARG A 40 12.32 27.60 16.41
CA ARG A 40 11.49 28.04 17.54
C ARG A 40 12.32 28.55 18.73
N LYS A 41 13.53 28.03 18.93
CA LYS A 41 14.42 28.43 20.03
C LYS A 41 15.28 29.64 19.70
N LEU A 42 15.80 29.71 18.48
CA LEU A 42 16.84 30.67 18.09
C LEU A 42 16.36 31.77 17.14
N GLY A 43 15.15 31.63 16.58
CA GLY A 43 14.60 32.58 15.60
C GLY A 43 15.30 32.56 14.24
N THR A 44 16.21 31.60 14.01
CA THR A 44 16.97 31.43 12.76
C THR A 44 17.27 29.94 12.53
N CYS A 45 17.42 29.56 11.26
CA CYS A 45 17.88 28.24 10.85
C CYS A 45 19.41 28.13 10.80
N LYS A 46 20.15 29.24 10.96
CA LYS A 46 21.61 29.25 10.86
C LYS A 46 22.22 28.40 11.98
N GLY A 47 23.15 27.52 11.64
CA GLY A 47 23.76 26.58 12.59
C GLY A 47 22.90 25.35 12.93
N CYS A 48 21.74 25.18 12.28
CA CYS A 48 20.93 23.97 12.45
C CYS A 48 21.60 22.76 11.77
N PRO A 49 21.80 21.62 12.46
CA PRO A 49 22.32 20.41 11.85
C PRO A 49 21.54 20.00 10.60
N GLY A 50 22.26 19.66 9.52
CA GLY A 50 21.67 19.25 8.25
C GLY A 50 21.10 20.38 7.38
N VAL A 51 21.27 21.65 7.77
CA VAL A 51 20.93 22.83 6.97
C VAL A 51 22.21 23.63 6.73
N SER A 52 22.56 23.90 5.47
CA SER A 52 23.71 24.77 5.16
C SER A 52 23.38 26.24 5.47
N ASP A 53 24.39 27.06 5.76
CA ASP A 53 24.21 28.48 6.06
C ASP A 53 23.48 29.23 4.92
N GLU A 54 23.78 28.90 3.66
CA GLU A 54 23.08 29.47 2.50
C GLU A 54 21.59 29.07 2.47
N MET A 55 21.28 27.83 2.82
CA MET A 55 19.90 27.34 2.84
C MET A 55 19.14 27.92 4.03
N ALA A 56 19.79 28.05 5.19
CA ALA A 56 19.25 28.69 6.37
C ALA A 56 18.86 30.15 6.08
N ALA A 57 19.75 30.94 5.46
CA ALA A 57 19.48 32.32 5.09
C ALA A 57 18.27 32.44 4.14
N LYS A 58 18.13 31.51 3.18
CA LYS A 58 16.96 31.46 2.28
C LYS A 58 15.67 31.14 3.02
N ILE A 59 15.71 30.20 3.97
CA ILE A 59 14.54 29.82 4.77
C ILE A 59 14.11 30.99 5.66
N ASP A 60 15.05 31.61 6.37
CA ASP A 60 14.77 32.71 7.29
C ASP A 60 14.21 33.93 6.52
N ALA A 61 14.83 34.31 5.40
CA ALA A 61 14.34 35.40 4.55
C ALA A 61 12.93 35.12 3.99
N LYS A 62 12.65 33.86 3.60
CA LYS A 62 11.32 33.45 3.13
C LYS A 62 10.27 33.61 4.23
N ILE A 63 10.60 33.24 5.47
CA ILE A 63 9.70 33.38 6.61
C ILE A 63 9.45 34.86 6.91
N GLU A 64 10.49 35.69 6.91
CA GLU A 64 10.38 37.13 7.17
C GLU A 64 9.55 37.86 6.10
N GLN A 65 9.71 37.46 4.83
CA GLN A 65 8.94 38.00 3.70
C GLN A 65 7.51 37.45 3.62
N SER A 66 7.18 36.42 4.40
CA SER A 66 5.85 35.82 4.39
C SER A 66 4.83 36.78 5.01
N SER A 67 3.82 37.17 4.23
CA SER A 67 2.69 37.97 4.71
C SER A 67 1.69 37.17 5.54
N TYR A 68 1.82 35.84 5.57
CA TYR A 68 0.92 34.95 6.29
C TYR A 68 1.36 34.81 7.75
N SER A 69 0.55 35.37 8.66
CA SER A 69 0.81 35.35 10.10
C SER A 69 0.92 33.94 10.71
N TRP A 70 0.32 32.94 10.05
CA TRP A 70 0.22 31.55 10.51
C TRP A 70 1.33 30.63 9.96
N ASP A 71 2.15 31.08 9.01
CA ASP A 71 3.23 30.29 8.41
C ASP A 71 4.60 30.90 8.70
N LYS A 72 4.95 30.94 10.00
CA LYS A 72 6.19 31.55 10.52
C LYS A 72 7.26 30.54 10.93
N GLN A 73 7.25 29.37 10.30
CA GLN A 73 8.16 28.28 10.63
C GLN A 73 8.81 27.73 9.35
N PRO A 74 10.03 27.16 9.45
CA PRO A 74 10.75 26.61 8.31
C PRO A 74 9.95 25.60 7.50
N PHE A 75 9.33 24.65 8.20
CA PHE A 75 8.41 23.67 7.64
C PHE A 75 7.03 23.88 8.24
N SER A 76 6.03 24.03 7.38
CA SER A 76 4.65 24.25 7.79
C SER A 76 4.04 23.04 8.52
N SER A 77 2.97 23.27 9.27
CA SER A 77 2.26 22.21 9.99
C SER A 77 1.62 21.19 9.04
N TYR A 78 1.15 21.64 7.87
CA TYR A 78 0.56 20.76 6.86
C TYR A 78 1.61 19.85 6.23
N GLU A 79 2.84 20.30 6.00
CA GLU A 79 3.93 19.46 5.47
C GLU A 79 4.26 18.31 6.42
N LEU A 80 4.39 18.61 7.71
CA LEU A 80 4.61 17.61 8.77
C LEU A 80 3.45 16.61 8.86
N THR A 81 2.21 17.09 8.75
CA THR A 81 1.00 16.27 8.82
C THR A 81 0.89 15.36 7.60
N ASN A 82 1.12 15.90 6.41
CA ASN A 82 1.07 15.14 5.15
C ASN A 82 2.13 14.04 5.12
N ASN A 83 3.38 14.35 5.52
CA ASN A 83 4.44 13.35 5.58
C ASN A 83 4.16 12.27 6.63
N ASN A 84 3.60 12.64 7.79
CA ASN A 84 3.21 11.66 8.81
C ASN A 84 2.07 10.74 8.34
N SER A 85 1.09 11.28 7.60
CA SER A 85 0.04 10.49 6.94
C SER A 85 0.61 9.53 5.91
N GLU A 86 1.60 9.97 5.12
CA GLU A 86 2.33 9.12 4.17
C GLU A 86 3.07 7.97 4.89
N ILE A 87 3.80 8.27 5.99
CA ILE A 87 4.48 7.27 6.83
C ILE A 87 3.48 6.21 7.31
N ARG A 88 2.34 6.63 7.87
CA ARG A 88 1.29 5.71 8.35
C ARG A 88 0.78 4.83 7.22
N ARG A 89 0.50 5.40 6.05
CA ARG A 89 0.02 4.66 4.88
C ARG A 89 1.04 3.61 4.43
N ILE A 90 2.32 3.97 4.37
CA ILE A 90 3.38 3.04 3.96
C ILE A 90 3.55 1.91 4.98
N LYS A 91 3.57 2.22 6.29
CA LYS A 91 3.63 1.19 7.36
C LYS A 91 2.47 0.21 7.28
N GLN A 92 1.24 0.73 7.13
CA GLN A 92 0.07 -0.11 6.93
C GLN A 92 0.25 -1.02 5.70
N ARG A 93 0.74 -0.46 4.60
CA ARG A 93 0.93 -1.20 3.36
C ARG A 93 1.98 -2.31 3.46
N ILE A 94 3.09 -2.05 4.14
CA ILE A 94 4.13 -3.06 4.41
C ILE A 94 3.54 -4.21 5.22
N ASN A 95 2.87 -3.88 6.34
CA ASN A 95 2.25 -4.88 7.20
C ASN A 95 1.18 -5.72 6.50
N GLU A 96 0.37 -5.12 5.61
CA GLU A 96 -0.57 -5.87 4.76
C GLU A 96 0.15 -6.90 3.89
N LEU A 97 1.21 -6.47 3.17
CA LEU A 97 1.97 -7.34 2.28
C LEU A 97 2.71 -8.45 3.04
N GLU A 98 3.31 -8.15 4.19
CA GLU A 98 3.96 -9.14 5.05
C GLU A 98 2.95 -10.16 5.59
N LYS A 99 1.81 -9.70 6.11
CA LYS A 99 0.76 -10.60 6.61
C LYS A 99 0.24 -11.53 5.52
N HIS A 100 0.03 -11.03 4.30
CA HIS A 100 -0.40 -11.87 3.18
C HIS A 100 0.66 -12.89 2.79
N ARG A 101 1.96 -12.54 2.89
CA ARG A 101 3.06 -13.47 2.64
C ARG A 101 3.15 -14.56 3.71
N ASP A 102 2.94 -14.22 4.98
CA ASP A 102 3.11 -15.14 6.10
C ASP A 102 1.91 -16.08 6.31
N VAL A 103 0.68 -15.55 6.19
CA VAL A 103 -0.55 -16.36 6.31
C VAL A 103 -0.82 -17.14 5.03
N GLY A 104 -0.50 -16.54 3.88
CA GLY A 104 -0.75 -17.09 2.55
C GLY A 104 -2.22 -17.03 2.16
N PHE A 105 -2.48 -16.99 0.86
CA PHE A 105 -3.78 -17.32 0.30
C PHE A 105 -3.72 -18.73 -0.29
N VAL A 106 -4.85 -19.43 -0.29
CA VAL A 106 -4.97 -20.76 -0.88
C VAL A 106 -5.91 -20.74 -2.08
N GLY A 107 -5.53 -21.48 -3.11
CA GLY A 107 -6.37 -21.76 -4.27
C GLY A 107 -7.43 -22.82 -3.99
N TRP A 108 -8.35 -23.00 -4.93
CA TRP A 108 -9.40 -24.01 -4.86
C TRP A 108 -9.86 -24.43 -6.25
N LYS A 109 -10.49 -25.61 -6.34
CA LYS A 109 -11.13 -26.08 -7.56
C LYS A 109 -12.61 -25.70 -7.57
N PHE A 110 -13.13 -25.39 -8.74
CA PHE A 110 -14.55 -25.10 -8.97
C PHE A 110 -15.03 -25.84 -10.23
N GLU A 111 -16.33 -25.75 -10.52
CA GLU A 111 -16.89 -26.42 -11.69
C GLU A 111 -16.39 -25.77 -13.00
N GLY A 112 -15.66 -26.55 -13.81
CA GLY A 112 -15.10 -26.10 -15.07
C GLY A 112 -13.82 -25.26 -14.94
N GLY A 113 -13.07 -25.41 -13.85
CA GLY A 113 -11.75 -24.78 -13.70
C GLY A 113 -11.17 -24.74 -12.29
N GLU A 114 -10.17 -23.89 -12.09
CA GLU A 114 -9.50 -23.70 -10.80
C GLU A 114 -9.05 -22.25 -10.54
N ALA A 115 -9.04 -21.90 -9.26
CA ALA A 115 -8.51 -20.66 -8.74
C ALA A 115 -7.11 -20.89 -8.17
N VAL A 116 -6.11 -20.26 -8.77
CA VAL A 116 -4.70 -20.38 -8.40
C VAL A 116 -4.23 -19.08 -7.77
N VAL A 117 -3.54 -19.20 -6.63
CA VAL A 117 -2.85 -18.11 -5.97
C VAL A 117 -1.43 -18.04 -6.51
N ASN A 118 -1.13 -17.00 -7.28
CA ASN A 118 0.19 -16.76 -7.82
C ASN A 118 0.88 -15.65 -7.03
N ASN A 119 1.74 -16.05 -6.09
CA ASN A 119 2.47 -15.13 -5.23
C ASN A 119 3.57 -14.37 -5.97
N ASP A 120 4.17 -14.96 -7.01
CA ASP A 120 5.29 -14.36 -7.76
C ASP A 120 4.87 -13.06 -8.45
N ILE A 121 3.67 -13.03 -9.02
CA ILE A 121 3.10 -11.82 -9.65
C ILE A 121 1.99 -11.17 -8.82
N ASN A 122 1.77 -11.66 -7.60
CA ASN A 122 0.74 -11.19 -6.66
C ASN A 122 -0.67 -11.14 -7.31
N ARG A 123 -1.13 -12.27 -7.85
CA ARG A 123 -2.42 -12.40 -8.56
C ARG A 123 -3.23 -13.60 -8.05
N LEU A 124 -4.54 -13.38 -7.92
CA LEU A 124 -5.51 -14.47 -7.94
C LEU A 124 -5.87 -14.71 -9.40
N GLN A 125 -5.59 -15.92 -9.89
CA GLN A 125 -5.81 -16.33 -11.26
C GLN A 125 -6.94 -17.36 -11.31
N LEU A 126 -7.90 -17.16 -12.21
CA LEU A 126 -9.01 -18.07 -12.48
C LEU A 126 -8.77 -18.69 -13.87
N PHE A 127 -8.45 -19.97 -13.86
CA PHE A 127 -8.34 -20.81 -15.04
C PHE A 127 -9.67 -21.49 -15.30
N PHE A 128 -10.12 -21.49 -16.54
CA PHE A 128 -11.33 -22.16 -16.98
C PHE A 128 -10.96 -23.19 -18.03
N ASP A 129 -11.54 -24.39 -17.95
CA ASP A 129 -11.31 -25.48 -18.91
C ASP A 129 -11.78 -25.08 -20.31
N GLU A 130 -12.91 -24.38 -20.36
CA GLU A 130 -13.48 -23.80 -21.57
C GLU A 130 -13.61 -22.28 -21.44
N LYS A 131 -13.57 -21.58 -22.57
CA LYS A 131 -13.72 -20.13 -22.59
C LYS A 131 -15.08 -19.74 -22.00
N PRO A 132 -15.13 -18.92 -20.93
CA PRO A 132 -16.39 -18.46 -20.38
C PRO A 132 -17.17 -17.65 -21.41
N ASP A 133 -18.49 -17.80 -21.41
CA ASP A 133 -19.38 -17.04 -22.28
C ASP A 133 -19.34 -15.52 -21.99
N LYS A 134 -20.06 -14.75 -22.81
CA LYS A 134 -20.08 -13.29 -22.72
C LYS A 134 -20.65 -12.78 -21.38
N GLU A 135 -21.61 -13.48 -20.79
CA GLU A 135 -22.25 -13.09 -19.53
C GLU A 135 -21.30 -13.33 -18.35
N ARG A 136 -20.69 -14.52 -18.28
CA ARG A 136 -19.65 -14.87 -17.30
C ARG A 136 -18.47 -13.92 -17.39
N CYS A 137 -18.01 -13.59 -18.61
CA CYS A 137 -16.97 -12.58 -18.83
C CYS A 137 -17.36 -11.20 -18.29
N SER A 138 -18.62 -10.79 -18.46
CA SER A 138 -19.14 -9.51 -17.94
C SER A 138 -19.14 -9.48 -16.40
N VAL A 139 -19.55 -10.58 -15.77
CA VAL A 139 -19.50 -10.73 -14.30
C VAL A 139 -18.07 -10.61 -13.77
N LEU A 140 -17.12 -11.30 -14.40
CA LEU A 140 -15.69 -11.24 -14.04
C LEU A 140 -15.16 -9.80 -14.10
N LYS A 141 -15.44 -9.08 -15.19
CA LYS A 141 -15.06 -7.67 -15.35
C LYS A 141 -15.67 -6.77 -14.28
N ARG A 142 -16.96 -6.94 -13.97
CA ARG A 142 -17.65 -6.17 -12.90
C ARG A 142 -17.03 -6.41 -11.54
N LYS A 143 -16.47 -7.60 -11.30
CA LYS A 143 -15.74 -7.96 -10.07
C LYS A 143 -14.25 -7.61 -10.14
N GLY A 144 -13.81 -6.86 -11.15
CA GLY A 144 -12.45 -6.35 -11.27
C GLY A 144 -11.43 -7.35 -11.80
N PHE A 145 -11.87 -8.49 -12.33
CA PHE A 145 -10.99 -9.42 -13.03
C PHE A 145 -10.76 -8.97 -14.47
N HIS A 146 -9.54 -9.13 -14.95
CA HIS A 146 -9.13 -8.83 -16.31
C HIS A 146 -8.48 -10.06 -16.94
N TRP A 147 -8.80 -10.32 -18.22
CA TRP A 147 -8.18 -11.39 -18.99
C TRP A 147 -6.69 -11.11 -19.21
N SER A 148 -5.85 -12.10 -18.99
CA SER A 148 -4.42 -12.07 -19.28
C SER A 148 -4.09 -13.07 -20.37
N PRO A 149 -3.85 -12.64 -21.62
CA PRO A 149 -3.47 -13.56 -22.70
C PRO A 149 -2.16 -14.31 -22.40
N ARG A 150 -1.20 -13.64 -21.74
CA ARG A 150 0.08 -14.21 -21.36
C ARG A 150 -0.07 -15.38 -20.38
N GLU A 151 -0.98 -15.22 -19.42
CA GLU A 151 -1.19 -16.22 -18.36
C GLU A 151 -2.33 -17.19 -18.69
N GLY A 152 -3.10 -16.94 -19.74
CA GLY A 152 -4.29 -17.75 -20.08
C GLY A 152 -5.39 -17.72 -19.01
N ALA A 153 -5.43 -16.69 -18.17
CA ALA A 153 -6.29 -16.63 -16.99
C ALA A 153 -7.03 -15.30 -16.83
N TRP A 154 -8.20 -15.36 -16.20
CA TRP A 154 -8.83 -14.18 -15.63
C TRP A 154 -8.19 -13.87 -14.29
N GLN A 155 -7.62 -12.69 -14.13
CA GLN A 155 -6.85 -12.39 -12.93
C GLN A 155 -7.15 -11.01 -12.35
N ARG A 156 -6.88 -10.85 -11.06
CA ARG A 156 -6.83 -9.56 -10.36
C ARG A 156 -5.75 -9.59 -9.29
N GLN A 157 -5.38 -8.42 -8.79
CA GLN A 157 -4.43 -8.31 -7.69
C GLN A 157 -4.87 -9.17 -6.50
N LEU A 158 -3.96 -9.99 -5.99
CA LEU A 158 -4.18 -10.84 -4.83
C LEU A 158 -4.20 -9.97 -3.55
N ASN A 159 -5.33 -10.00 -2.86
CA ASN A 159 -5.60 -9.36 -1.58
C ASN A 159 -6.92 -9.91 -1.02
N ASP A 160 -7.28 -9.54 0.21
CA ASP A 160 -8.53 -9.98 0.85
C ASP A 160 -9.76 -9.64 0.00
N ASN A 161 -9.76 -8.49 -0.68
CA ASN A 161 -10.87 -8.10 -1.55
C ASN A 161 -10.97 -8.98 -2.81
N ALA A 162 -9.89 -9.60 -3.27
CA ALA A 162 -9.94 -10.56 -4.37
C ALA A 162 -10.65 -11.86 -3.95
N ILE A 163 -10.30 -12.39 -2.77
CA ILE A 163 -10.97 -13.54 -2.19
C ILE A 163 -12.43 -13.21 -1.84
N TYR A 164 -12.70 -12.02 -1.31
CA TYR A 164 -14.07 -11.61 -1.01
C TYR A 164 -14.92 -11.46 -2.27
N ALA A 165 -14.35 -10.94 -3.36
CA ALA A 165 -15.09 -10.72 -4.61
C ALA A 165 -15.61 -12.03 -5.24
N VAL A 166 -14.83 -13.12 -5.16
CA VAL A 166 -15.22 -14.42 -5.73
C VAL A 166 -16.33 -15.11 -4.96
N ASN A 167 -16.61 -14.74 -3.70
CA ASN A 167 -17.79 -15.23 -2.98
C ASN A 167 -19.10 -14.92 -3.72
N TYR A 168 -19.10 -13.89 -4.56
CA TYR A 168 -20.25 -13.39 -5.30
C TYR A 168 -20.19 -13.74 -6.79
N ILE A 169 -19.42 -14.74 -7.17
CA ILE A 169 -19.33 -15.24 -8.53
C ILE A 169 -19.73 -16.72 -8.47
N ASP A 170 -20.94 -17.02 -8.92
CA ASP A 170 -21.54 -18.34 -8.67
C ASP A 170 -20.79 -19.49 -9.33
N PHE A 171 -20.24 -19.26 -10.53
CA PHE A 171 -19.55 -20.26 -11.34
C PHE A 171 -18.05 -20.42 -11.01
N VAL A 172 -17.58 -19.86 -9.89
CA VAL A 172 -16.21 -20.10 -9.38
C VAL A 172 -16.22 -20.54 -7.92
N LYS A 173 -17.40 -20.95 -7.42
CA LYS A 173 -17.56 -21.46 -6.06
C LYS A 173 -16.79 -22.78 -5.90
N PRO A 174 -16.14 -22.99 -4.75
CA PRO A 174 -15.53 -24.27 -4.40
C PRO A 174 -16.50 -25.44 -4.56
N LEU A 175 -15.97 -26.57 -5.03
CA LEU A 175 -16.73 -27.81 -5.21
C LEU A 175 -17.31 -28.38 -3.89
N ASP A 176 -16.71 -28.01 -2.76
CA ASP A 176 -17.16 -28.44 -1.43
C ASP A 176 -18.32 -27.59 -0.87
N GLY A 177 -18.83 -26.63 -1.65
CA GLY A 177 -19.95 -25.76 -1.28
C GLY A 177 -19.62 -24.68 -0.26
N ARG A 178 -18.38 -24.61 0.25
CA ARG A 178 -17.93 -23.53 1.15
C ARG A 178 -17.67 -22.25 0.36
N ARG A 179 -17.59 -21.10 1.05
CA ARG A 179 -17.19 -19.85 0.39
C ARG A 179 -15.67 -19.83 0.19
N PRO A 180 -15.15 -19.25 -0.89
CA PRO A 180 -13.71 -19.02 -1.06
C PRO A 180 -13.01 -18.40 0.17
N THR A 181 -13.68 -17.48 0.87
CA THR A 181 -13.18 -16.90 2.13
C THR A 181 -13.08 -17.88 3.29
N ASP A 182 -13.94 -18.90 3.33
CA ASP A 182 -13.93 -19.90 4.41
C ASP A 182 -12.77 -20.89 4.24
N LEU A 183 -12.22 -21.00 3.03
CA LEU A 183 -11.05 -21.81 2.72
C LEU A 183 -9.75 -21.15 3.13
N GLN A 184 -9.74 -19.82 3.27
CA GLN A 184 -8.50 -19.10 3.53
C GLN A 184 -8.00 -19.35 4.95
N PRO A 185 -6.67 -19.49 5.13
CA PRO A 185 -6.09 -19.61 6.45
C PRO A 185 -6.42 -18.35 7.26
N LYS A 186 -6.92 -18.56 8.48
CA LYS A 186 -7.16 -17.47 9.42
C LYS A 186 -5.82 -17.09 10.04
N ALA A 187 -5.53 -15.79 10.10
CA ALA A 187 -4.38 -15.32 10.86
C ALA A 187 -4.48 -15.86 12.30
N PRO A 188 -3.37 -16.30 12.91
CA PRO A 188 -3.38 -16.74 14.30
C PRO A 188 -3.99 -15.62 15.14
N GLN A 189 -4.98 -15.97 15.98
CA GLN A 189 -5.50 -15.02 16.95
C GLN A 189 -4.33 -14.52 17.77
N ARG A 190 -4.10 -13.20 17.79
CA ARG A 190 -3.20 -12.62 18.79
C ARG A 190 -3.77 -13.04 20.13
N ASP A 191 -2.99 -13.80 20.89
CA ASP A 191 -3.30 -14.09 22.28
C ASP A 191 -3.42 -12.74 22.98
N THR A 192 -4.66 -12.26 23.10
CA THR A 192 -4.99 -11.14 23.95
C THR A 192 -4.82 -11.70 25.34
N GLY A 193 -3.59 -11.68 25.85
CA GLY A 193 -3.18 -12.15 27.16
C GLY A 193 -3.88 -11.36 28.27
N ALA A 194 -5.19 -11.55 28.35
CA ALA A 194 -6.01 -11.18 29.48
C ALA A 194 -5.66 -12.17 30.60
N ARG A 195 -4.58 -11.84 31.30
CA ARG A 195 -4.38 -12.22 32.70
C ARG A 195 -4.42 -10.95 33.53
#